data_AF-A0A954SPU2-F1
#
_entry.id   AF-A0A954SPU2-F1
#
_cell.length_a   1.000
_cell.length_b   1.000
_cell.length_c   1.000
_cell.angle_alpha   90.00
_cell.angle_beta   90.00
_cell.angle_gamma   90.00
#
_symmetry.space_group_name_H-M   'P 1'
#
loop_
_entity.id
_entity.type
_entity.pdbx_description
1 polymer ?
#
loop_
_entity_poly.entity_id
_entity_poly.type
_entity_poly.pdbx_seq_one_letter_code
_entity_poly.pdbx_strand_id
1 'polypeptide(L)'
;MFRRLLLTTSTVLWLWGAYALYSATVTPQLQPPPEAVRIDPRTFSEDFGDQLTEADSAFARKYLHDAPWIDPPANAPDELQPYQIRLGSQLKIFSIKIESLPAGRELHFRPFAMLIASKEKSPTGEPAEPVAIIAEEAVIKFANAIDLQSSPGRIVGGQFKGKVTLRGPDNLSLTGDTFFFEEQIQSQSSILYSDSLVKFTYGPHSGRGTQFNVEFTRLKGEIPSDLPAISGIDKFWINRDVHLELVDTRKSAKQLPQGHARSRRGDMLLVDAQGRMTLDMRQNRLTLEDQVRLVHPDARGKQDSVDCELLVLDLINPDAGKQVAADPDDDRFSNWFPRRLELGSFTATGNPEKLVRINSPQYSLWGDMRSLQYDLRNRRAILLEEKRDGVHIVQGPYDIRSPEIQIHHGSDYELLTVDCLRPGRIDSRGDQRTPIHAEWQKSMSKHPSKEIPEQDVVELHGQAKLSPPLEKMSLAA
;
A
#
# COMPACT_ATOMS: atom_id res chain seq x y z
N MET A 1 -0.68 -71.55 -31.93
CA MET A 1 -1.20 -70.85 -30.73
C MET A 1 -1.09 -69.33 -30.82
N PHE A 2 0.03 -68.78 -31.30
CA PHE A 2 0.29 -67.33 -31.36
C PHE A 2 -0.81 -66.48 -32.04
N ARG A 3 -1.38 -66.95 -33.17
CA ARG A 3 -2.46 -66.23 -33.88
C ARG A 3 -3.75 -66.05 -33.08
N ARG A 4 -4.10 -67.01 -32.22
CA ARG A 4 -5.30 -66.90 -31.38
C ARG A 4 -5.09 -65.91 -30.24
N LEU A 5 -3.89 -65.91 -29.66
CA LEU A 5 -3.50 -65.01 -28.57
C LEU A 5 -3.44 -63.54 -29.03
N LEU A 6 -2.95 -63.31 -30.25
CA LEU A 6 -2.89 -61.97 -30.87
C LEU A 6 -4.28 -61.41 -31.18
N LEU A 7 -5.22 -62.27 -31.57
CA LEU A 7 -6.61 -61.86 -31.82
C LEU A 7 -7.34 -61.50 -30.53
N THR A 8 -7.11 -62.27 -29.45
CA THR A 8 -7.70 -62.01 -28.13
C THR A 8 -7.12 -60.76 -27.48
N THR A 9 -5.82 -60.50 -27.60
CA THR A 9 -5.23 -59.27 -27.03
C THR A 9 -5.66 -58.03 -27.78
N SER A 10 -5.74 -58.09 -29.11
CA SER A 10 -6.22 -56.99 -29.95
C SER A 10 -7.68 -56.61 -29.62
N THR A 11 -8.56 -57.62 -29.47
CA THR A 11 -9.97 -57.37 -29.12
C THR A 11 -10.13 -56.78 -27.72
N VAL A 12 -9.36 -57.25 -26.74
CA VAL A 12 -9.38 -56.66 -25.37
C VAL A 12 -8.89 -55.21 -25.39
N LEU A 13 -7.80 -54.92 -26.08
CA LEU A 13 -7.29 -53.54 -26.24
C LEU A 13 -8.31 -52.63 -26.91
N TRP A 14 -9.01 -53.13 -27.93
CA TRP A 14 -10.01 -52.35 -28.65
C TRP A 14 -11.24 -52.06 -27.78
N LEU A 15 -11.72 -53.07 -27.04
CA LEU A 15 -12.83 -52.89 -26.09
C LEU A 15 -12.46 -51.95 -24.94
N TRP A 16 -11.23 -52.03 -24.44
CA TRP A 16 -10.75 -51.14 -23.38
C TRP A 16 -10.62 -49.69 -23.86
N GLY A 17 -10.10 -49.49 -25.08
CA GLY A 17 -10.05 -48.18 -25.72
C GLY A 17 -11.43 -47.60 -25.99
N ALA A 18 -12.37 -48.41 -26.48
CA ALA A 18 -13.76 -48.00 -26.71
C ALA A 18 -14.46 -47.62 -25.39
N TYR A 19 -14.23 -48.38 -24.32
CA TYR A 19 -14.77 -48.07 -22.99
C TYR A 19 -14.17 -46.78 -22.41
N ALA A 20 -12.85 -46.59 -22.54
CA ALA A 20 -12.18 -45.36 -22.08
C ALA A 20 -12.68 -44.12 -22.84
N LEU A 21 -12.92 -44.25 -24.14
CA LEU A 21 -13.49 -43.17 -24.95
C LEU A 21 -14.94 -42.87 -24.55
N TYR A 22 -15.74 -43.92 -24.34
CA TYR A 22 -17.12 -43.79 -23.84
C TYR A 22 -17.15 -43.12 -22.47
N SER A 23 -16.27 -43.52 -21.54
CA SER A 23 -16.26 -42.95 -20.19
C SER A 23 -15.81 -41.49 -20.20
N ALA A 24 -14.84 -41.11 -21.03
CA ALA A 24 -14.38 -39.74 -21.14
C ALA A 24 -15.40 -38.78 -21.79
N THR A 25 -16.27 -39.30 -22.66
CA THR A 25 -17.21 -38.47 -23.44
C THR A 25 -18.63 -38.45 -22.87
N VAL A 26 -19.14 -39.61 -22.42
CA VAL A 26 -20.54 -39.78 -22.03
C VAL A 26 -20.76 -39.58 -20.53
N THR A 27 -19.84 -40.06 -19.67
CA THR A 27 -19.96 -39.89 -18.22
C THR A 27 -20.09 -38.42 -17.77
N PRO A 28 -19.31 -37.45 -18.30
CA PRO A 28 -19.49 -36.04 -17.91
C PRO A 28 -20.80 -35.41 -18.40
N GLN A 29 -21.47 -35.99 -19.41
CA GLN A 29 -22.77 -35.51 -19.88
C GLN A 29 -23.94 -36.11 -19.09
N LEU A 30 -23.74 -37.29 -18.49
CA LEU A 30 -24.74 -37.99 -17.68
C LEU A 30 -24.66 -37.65 -16.19
N GLN A 31 -23.54 -37.13 -15.70
CA GLN A 31 -23.46 -36.60 -14.35
C GLN A 31 -24.27 -35.30 -14.30
N PRO A 32 -25.40 -35.24 -13.56
CA PRO A 32 -26.05 -33.98 -13.34
C PRO A 32 -25.04 -33.02 -12.70
N PRO A 33 -25.04 -31.71 -13.06
CA PRO A 33 -24.22 -30.74 -12.37
C PRO A 33 -24.47 -30.92 -10.87
N PRO A 34 -23.42 -31.00 -10.03
CA PRO A 34 -23.62 -31.25 -8.62
C PRO A 34 -24.52 -30.13 -8.07
N GLU A 35 -25.74 -30.52 -7.70
CA GLU A 35 -26.79 -29.59 -7.37
C GLU A 35 -26.40 -28.88 -6.07
N ALA A 36 -26.26 -27.56 -6.13
CA ALA A 36 -26.01 -26.76 -4.94
C ALA A 36 -27.21 -26.94 -4.00
N VAL A 37 -26.96 -27.47 -2.81
CA VAL A 37 -28.01 -27.67 -1.82
C VAL A 37 -28.29 -26.31 -1.19
N ARG A 38 -29.46 -25.75 -1.50
CA ARG A 38 -29.99 -24.59 -0.78
C ARG A 38 -30.22 -25.00 0.66
N ILE A 39 -29.50 -24.38 1.58
CA ILE A 39 -29.72 -24.56 3.00
C ILE A 39 -30.82 -23.59 3.38
N ASP A 40 -31.92 -24.10 3.94
CA ASP A 40 -32.86 -23.22 4.64
C ASP A 40 -32.16 -22.71 5.90
N PRO A 41 -31.92 -21.40 6.05
CA PRO A 41 -31.23 -20.86 7.21
C PRO A 41 -31.93 -21.20 8.53
N ARG A 42 -33.22 -21.57 8.51
CA ARG A 42 -33.97 -22.05 9.68
C ARG A 42 -33.53 -23.43 10.19
N THR A 43 -32.67 -24.14 9.46
CA THR A 43 -32.04 -25.38 9.92
C THR A 43 -30.77 -25.15 10.74
N PHE A 44 -30.28 -23.92 10.81
CA PHE A 44 -29.28 -23.51 11.79
C PHE A 44 -29.90 -23.62 13.19
N SER A 45 -29.12 -24.05 14.18
CA SER A 45 -29.58 -24.00 15.58
C SER A 45 -29.90 -22.55 15.97
N GLU A 46 -30.74 -22.34 16.99
CA GLU A 46 -31.05 -20.99 17.53
C GLU A 46 -29.78 -20.21 17.90
N ASP A 47 -28.69 -20.91 18.22
CA ASP A 47 -27.38 -20.29 18.50
C ASP A 47 -26.61 -19.82 17.25
N PHE A 48 -26.94 -20.34 16.06
CA PHE A 48 -26.17 -20.21 14.83
C PHE A 48 -26.80 -19.31 13.76
N GLY A 49 -28.14 -19.19 13.73
CA GLY A 49 -28.87 -18.42 12.72
C GLY A 49 -30.13 -17.78 13.28
N ASP A 50 -29.97 -16.68 14.00
CA ASP A 50 -31.08 -15.95 14.59
C ASP A 50 -31.59 -14.85 13.65
N GLN A 51 -32.89 -14.51 13.78
CA GLN A 51 -33.38 -13.24 13.25
C GLN A 51 -32.61 -12.09 13.91
N LEU A 52 -32.22 -11.08 13.14
CA LEU A 52 -31.46 -9.95 13.66
C LEU A 52 -32.17 -9.34 14.88
N THR A 53 -31.48 -9.32 16.02
CA THR A 53 -31.96 -8.61 17.20
C THR A 53 -31.86 -7.09 16.98
N GLU A 54 -32.71 -6.30 17.65
CA GLU A 54 -32.69 -4.83 17.50
C GLU A 54 -31.31 -4.23 17.84
N ALA A 55 -30.61 -4.81 18.82
CA ALA A 55 -29.26 -4.42 19.21
C ALA A 55 -28.22 -4.75 18.12
N ASP A 56 -28.32 -5.92 17.49
CA ASP A 56 -27.47 -6.30 16.37
C ASP A 56 -27.73 -5.43 15.13
N SER A 57 -29.01 -5.13 14.83
CA SER A 57 -29.39 -4.21 13.75
C SER A 57 -28.86 -2.79 13.99
N ALA A 58 -28.89 -2.29 15.23
CA ALA A 58 -28.30 -0.99 15.56
C ALA A 58 -26.78 -0.98 15.37
N PHE A 59 -26.09 -2.06 15.78
CA PHE A 59 -24.66 -2.21 15.58
C PHE A 59 -24.28 -2.32 14.09
N ALA A 60 -25.03 -3.11 13.33
CA ALA A 60 -24.85 -3.26 11.90
C ALA A 60 -25.11 -1.94 11.16
N ARG A 61 -26.17 -1.20 11.50
CA ARG A 61 -26.44 0.13 10.92
C ARG A 61 -25.30 1.13 11.11
N LYS A 62 -24.61 1.07 12.26
CA LYS A 62 -23.48 1.95 12.55
C LYS A 62 -22.27 1.68 11.65
N TYR A 63 -21.93 0.41 11.41
CA TYR A 63 -20.67 0.04 10.75
C TYR A 63 -20.83 -0.48 9.31
N LEU A 64 -22.01 -0.93 8.92
CA LEU A 64 -22.34 -1.48 7.59
C LEU A 64 -23.28 -0.57 6.79
N HIS A 65 -23.07 0.75 6.87
CA HIS A 65 -23.92 1.73 6.17
C HIS A 65 -23.94 1.60 4.63
N ASP A 66 -22.94 0.92 4.05
CA ASP A 66 -22.88 0.64 2.61
C ASP A 66 -23.73 -0.57 2.18
N ALA A 67 -24.32 -1.29 3.13
CA ALA A 67 -25.13 -2.48 2.92
C ALA A 67 -26.59 -2.21 3.33
N PRO A 68 -27.38 -1.45 2.53
CA PRO A 68 -28.74 -1.07 2.89
C PRO A 68 -29.70 -2.25 3.04
N TRP A 69 -29.32 -3.42 2.51
CA TRP A 69 -30.09 -4.66 2.61
C TRP A 69 -30.04 -5.31 4.01
N ILE A 70 -29.19 -4.83 4.92
CA ILE A 70 -29.09 -5.36 6.29
C ILE A 70 -30.21 -4.86 7.20
N ASP A 71 -30.82 -3.72 6.88
CA ASP A 71 -31.96 -3.17 7.61
C ASP A 71 -33.10 -2.92 6.62
N PRO A 72 -33.72 -3.98 6.09
CA PRO A 72 -34.84 -3.84 5.17
C PRO A 72 -36.02 -3.19 5.91
N PRO A 73 -36.89 -2.46 5.18
CA PRO A 73 -38.08 -1.86 5.79
C PRO A 73 -38.94 -2.93 6.48
N ALA A 74 -39.63 -2.58 7.57
CA ALA A 74 -40.41 -3.52 8.40
C ALA A 74 -41.47 -4.34 7.64
N ASN A 75 -41.87 -3.88 6.44
CA ASN A 75 -42.84 -4.56 5.58
C ASN A 75 -42.19 -5.39 4.45
N ALA A 76 -40.87 -5.60 4.50
CA ALA A 76 -40.17 -6.40 3.51
C ALA A 76 -40.57 -7.89 3.63
N PRO A 77 -40.74 -8.60 2.49
CA PRO A 77 -40.95 -10.04 2.49
C PRO A 77 -39.89 -10.77 3.31
N ASP A 78 -40.27 -11.87 3.98
CA ASP A 78 -39.36 -12.72 4.75
C ASP A 78 -38.13 -13.17 3.94
N GLU A 79 -38.27 -13.35 2.63
CA GLU A 79 -37.18 -13.73 1.71
C GLU A 79 -36.08 -12.67 1.54
N LEU A 80 -36.34 -11.43 1.96
CA LEU A 80 -35.39 -10.31 1.92
C LEU A 80 -34.85 -9.97 3.30
N GLN A 81 -35.26 -10.71 4.34
CA GLN A 81 -34.75 -10.52 5.68
C GLN A 81 -33.33 -11.13 5.79
N PRO A 82 -32.33 -10.35 6.24
CA PRO A 82 -30.98 -10.85 6.40
C PRO A 82 -30.91 -11.78 7.61
N TYR A 83 -30.10 -12.83 7.46
CA TYR A 83 -29.72 -13.74 8.52
C TYR A 83 -28.37 -13.33 9.10
N GLN A 84 -28.20 -13.55 10.40
CA GLN A 84 -26.93 -13.36 11.08
C GLN A 84 -26.35 -14.71 11.49
N ILE A 85 -25.11 -14.96 11.09
CA ILE A 85 -24.31 -16.08 11.57
C ILE A 85 -23.28 -15.55 12.57
N ARG A 86 -23.27 -16.11 13.77
CA ARG A 86 -22.29 -15.78 14.83
C ARG A 86 -21.20 -16.85 14.84
N LEU A 87 -19.95 -16.43 14.69
CA LEU A 87 -18.76 -17.27 14.84
C LEU A 87 -17.94 -16.75 16.01
N GLY A 88 -17.99 -17.47 17.12
CA GLY A 88 -17.42 -17.04 18.39
C GLY A 88 -18.01 -15.72 18.89
N SER A 89 -17.25 -14.98 19.70
CA SER A 89 -17.70 -13.73 20.32
C SER A 89 -17.44 -12.47 19.46
N GLN A 90 -16.64 -12.58 18.40
CA GLN A 90 -16.13 -11.42 17.66
C GLN A 90 -16.65 -11.33 16.22
N LEU A 91 -16.95 -12.46 15.57
CA LEU A 91 -17.24 -12.48 14.15
C LEU A 91 -18.74 -12.66 13.90
N LYS A 92 -19.31 -11.76 13.12
CA LYS A 92 -20.71 -11.79 12.68
C LYS A 92 -20.76 -11.71 11.17
N ILE A 93 -21.42 -12.67 10.53
CA ILE A 93 -21.65 -12.69 9.08
C ILE A 93 -23.14 -12.41 8.83
N PHE A 94 -23.44 -11.60 7.82
CA PHE A 94 -24.77 -11.26 7.40
C PHE A 94 -24.97 -11.66 5.94
N SER A 95 -26.11 -12.26 5.63
CA SER A 95 -26.49 -12.61 4.25
C SER A 95 -27.99 -12.83 4.13
N ILE A 96 -28.55 -12.65 2.92
CA ILE A 96 -29.95 -13.01 2.63
C ILE A 96 -30.04 -14.46 2.15
N LYS A 97 -29.07 -14.93 1.36
CA LYS A 97 -29.05 -16.29 0.79
C LYS A 97 -27.76 -17.01 1.13
N ILE A 98 -27.88 -18.28 1.53
CA ILE A 98 -26.77 -19.15 1.89
C ILE A 98 -26.94 -20.48 1.16
N GLU A 99 -25.93 -20.88 0.39
CA GLU A 99 -25.91 -22.14 -0.35
C GLU A 99 -24.65 -22.92 0.03
N SER A 100 -24.78 -24.23 0.28
CA SER A 100 -23.61 -25.09 0.50
C SER A 100 -23.16 -25.69 -0.82
N LEU A 101 -21.85 -25.66 -1.05
CA LEU A 101 -21.23 -26.25 -2.22
C LEU A 101 -21.00 -27.77 -2.01
N PRO A 102 -20.92 -28.56 -3.10
CA PRO A 102 -20.95 -30.03 -3.04
C PRO A 102 -19.86 -30.69 -2.18
N ALA A 103 -18.74 -29.99 -1.95
CA ALA A 103 -17.64 -30.47 -1.13
C ALA A 103 -17.91 -30.36 0.40
N GLY A 104 -18.99 -29.72 0.82
CA GLY A 104 -19.40 -29.60 2.22
C GLY A 104 -18.45 -28.79 3.12
N ARG A 105 -17.54 -28.01 2.51
CA ARG A 105 -16.56 -27.15 3.22
C ARG A 105 -16.63 -25.69 2.80
N GLU A 106 -17.54 -25.34 1.91
CA GLU A 106 -17.67 -24.00 1.35
C GLU A 106 -19.12 -23.54 1.44
N LEU A 107 -19.32 -22.32 1.95
CA LEU A 107 -20.60 -21.64 1.99
C LEU A 107 -20.57 -20.45 1.05
N HIS A 108 -21.62 -20.31 0.27
CA HIS A 108 -21.82 -19.22 -0.67
C HIS A 108 -22.89 -18.26 -0.13
N PHE A 109 -22.53 -16.98 -0.01
CA PHE A 109 -23.33 -15.92 0.55
C PHE A 109 -23.68 -14.88 -0.50
N ARG A 110 -24.96 -14.47 -0.55
CA ARG A 110 -25.45 -13.41 -1.44
C ARG A 110 -26.63 -12.64 -0.83
N PRO A 111 -26.52 -11.32 -0.63
CA PRO A 111 -25.29 -10.51 -0.54
C PRO A 111 -24.46 -10.88 0.70
N PHE A 112 -23.25 -10.35 0.84
CA PHE A 112 -22.36 -10.68 1.96
C PHE A 112 -21.92 -9.44 2.74
N ALA A 113 -22.01 -9.52 4.06
CA ALA A 113 -21.29 -8.62 4.95
C ALA A 113 -20.71 -9.38 6.15
N MET A 114 -19.57 -8.93 6.64
CA MET A 114 -18.89 -9.49 7.80
C MET A 114 -18.40 -8.36 8.70
N LEU A 115 -18.62 -8.52 10.00
CA LEU A 115 -18.07 -7.66 11.05
C LEU A 115 -17.17 -8.48 11.95
N ILE A 116 -15.98 -7.96 12.19
CA ILE A 116 -15.01 -8.51 13.14
C ILE A 116 -14.84 -7.46 14.24
N ALA A 117 -15.43 -7.73 15.40
CA ALA A 117 -15.36 -6.86 16.55
C ALA A 117 -13.97 -6.89 17.19
N SER A 118 -13.42 -5.72 17.46
CA SER A 118 -12.24 -5.59 18.29
C SER A 118 -12.60 -5.80 19.77
N LYS A 119 -11.71 -6.44 20.53
CA LYS A 119 -11.81 -6.54 21.99
C LYS A 119 -11.33 -5.28 22.71
N GLU A 120 -10.61 -4.39 22.02
CA GLU A 120 -10.12 -3.14 22.61
C GLU A 120 -11.27 -2.18 22.90
N LYS A 121 -11.11 -1.45 24.01
CA LYS A 121 -11.89 -0.24 24.29
C LYS A 121 -11.10 0.96 23.79
N SER A 122 -11.74 1.81 23.00
CA SER A 122 -11.30 3.17 22.66
C SER A 122 -10.82 3.91 23.91
N PRO A 123 -9.90 4.91 23.79
CA PRO A 123 -9.55 5.82 24.88
C PRO A 123 -10.75 6.45 25.60
N THR A 124 -11.91 6.52 24.93
CA THR A 124 -13.19 7.04 25.47
C THR A 124 -14.04 5.99 26.19
N GLY A 125 -13.59 4.73 26.28
CA GLY A 125 -14.32 3.62 26.89
C GLY A 125 -15.35 2.92 25.99
N GLU A 126 -15.57 3.42 24.77
CA GLU A 126 -16.40 2.75 23.75
C GLU A 126 -15.66 1.57 23.09
N PRO A 127 -16.35 0.54 22.58
CA PRO A 127 -15.70 -0.52 21.81
C PRO A 127 -15.01 0.06 20.56
N ALA A 128 -13.77 -0.37 20.30
CA ALA A 128 -13.00 0.07 19.14
C ALA A 128 -13.72 -0.25 17.83
N GLU A 129 -13.47 0.58 16.80
CA GLU A 129 -14.10 0.43 15.50
C GLU A 129 -13.81 -0.97 14.90
N PRO A 130 -14.85 -1.75 14.54
CA PRO A 130 -14.68 -3.09 14.01
C PRO A 130 -14.15 -3.05 12.59
N VAL A 131 -13.56 -4.17 12.15
CA VAL A 131 -13.29 -4.38 10.73
C VAL A 131 -14.58 -4.85 10.05
N ALA A 132 -14.99 -4.15 9.01
CA ALA A 132 -16.18 -4.44 8.22
C ALA A 132 -15.77 -4.85 6.80
N ILE A 133 -16.31 -5.96 6.30
CA ILE A 133 -16.12 -6.43 4.92
C ILE A 133 -17.49 -6.55 4.28
N ILE A 134 -17.71 -5.93 3.14
CA ILE A 134 -18.96 -5.96 2.38
C ILE A 134 -18.65 -6.39 0.96
N ALA A 135 -19.42 -7.32 0.41
CA ALA A 135 -19.31 -7.81 -0.96
C ALA A 135 -20.68 -8.14 -1.54
N GLU A 136 -20.80 -8.15 -2.86
CA GLU A 136 -22.03 -8.60 -3.52
C GLU A 136 -22.19 -10.11 -3.40
N GLU A 137 -21.09 -10.86 -3.44
CA GLU A 137 -21.08 -12.30 -3.24
C GLU A 137 -19.82 -12.71 -2.48
N ALA A 138 -19.91 -13.74 -1.65
CA ALA A 138 -18.74 -14.33 -1.02
C ALA A 138 -18.83 -15.85 -0.94
N VAL A 139 -17.73 -16.53 -1.22
CA VAL A 139 -17.55 -17.97 -0.94
C VAL A 139 -16.55 -18.09 0.20
N ILE A 140 -16.99 -18.62 1.34
CA ILE A 140 -16.13 -18.81 2.51
C ILE A 140 -15.81 -20.29 2.66
N LYS A 141 -14.52 -20.59 2.81
CA LYS A 141 -13.99 -21.95 2.94
C LYS A 141 -13.59 -22.23 4.38
N PHE A 142 -14.04 -23.38 4.88
CA PHE A 142 -13.79 -23.85 6.25
C PHE A 142 -12.74 -24.96 6.30
N ALA A 143 -12.05 -25.07 7.43
CA ALA A 143 -11.00 -26.07 7.65
C ALA A 143 -11.56 -27.50 7.60
N ASN A 144 -12.76 -27.69 8.16
CA ASN A 144 -13.43 -28.98 8.33
C ASN A 144 -14.74 -28.99 7.55
N ALA A 145 -15.38 -30.16 7.48
CA ALA A 145 -16.76 -30.24 7.00
C ALA A 145 -17.65 -29.37 7.88
N ILE A 146 -18.55 -28.62 7.23
CA ILE A 146 -19.42 -27.65 7.88
C ILE A 146 -20.44 -28.40 8.72
N ASP A 147 -20.44 -28.17 10.03
CA ASP A 147 -21.52 -28.59 10.93
C ASP A 147 -22.43 -27.39 11.23
N LEU A 148 -23.63 -27.44 10.69
CA LEU A 148 -24.65 -26.40 10.82
C LEU A 148 -25.38 -26.42 12.17
N GLN A 149 -25.18 -27.48 12.97
CA GLN A 149 -25.81 -27.62 14.28
C GLN A 149 -24.98 -27.04 15.41
N SER A 150 -23.64 -27.03 15.29
CA SER A 150 -22.73 -26.62 16.36
C SER A 150 -21.87 -25.41 16.00
N SER A 151 -20.99 -25.53 15.00
CA SER A 151 -20.17 -24.45 14.46
C SER A 151 -19.68 -24.84 13.06
N PRO A 152 -19.71 -23.91 12.08
CA PRO A 152 -19.25 -24.15 10.71
C PRO A 152 -17.72 -24.36 10.67
N GLY A 153 -17.05 -24.08 11.79
CA GLY A 153 -15.63 -24.27 11.99
C GLY A 153 -14.80 -23.07 11.54
N ARG A 154 -13.49 -23.31 11.42
CA ARG A 154 -12.50 -22.26 11.21
C ARG A 154 -12.45 -21.82 9.75
N ILE A 155 -12.48 -20.52 9.50
CA ILE A 155 -12.26 -19.95 8.17
C ILE A 155 -10.79 -20.13 7.76
N VAL A 156 -10.56 -20.73 6.59
CA VAL A 156 -9.21 -20.94 6.01
C VAL A 156 -9.05 -20.30 4.64
N GLY A 157 -10.14 -19.81 4.07
CA GLY A 157 -10.10 -19.10 2.79
C GLY A 157 -11.41 -18.38 2.51
N GLY A 158 -11.36 -17.46 1.58
CA GLY A 158 -12.51 -16.67 1.15
C GLY A 158 -12.31 -16.13 -0.24
N GLN A 159 -13.38 -16.08 -1.02
CA GLN A 159 -13.44 -15.36 -2.28
C GLN A 159 -14.57 -14.35 -2.18
N PHE A 160 -14.26 -13.07 -2.34
CA PHE A 160 -15.22 -11.97 -2.33
C PHE A 160 -15.33 -11.39 -3.75
N LYS A 161 -16.55 -11.26 -4.28
CA LYS A 161 -16.80 -10.83 -5.66
C LYS A 161 -17.78 -9.66 -5.74
N GLY A 162 -17.70 -8.92 -6.84
CA GLY A 162 -18.47 -7.71 -7.11
C GLY A 162 -17.89 -6.51 -6.34
N LYS A 163 -18.67 -5.47 -6.06
CA LYS A 163 -18.13 -4.34 -5.30
C LYS A 163 -17.73 -4.76 -3.86
N VAL A 164 -16.44 -4.97 -3.63
CA VAL A 164 -15.88 -5.32 -2.32
C VAL A 164 -15.36 -4.07 -1.61
N THR A 165 -15.82 -3.86 -0.38
CA THR A 165 -15.37 -2.77 0.48
C THR A 165 -14.96 -3.34 1.83
N LEU A 166 -13.71 -3.12 2.22
CA LEU A 166 -13.21 -3.36 3.56
C LEU A 166 -12.99 -2.02 4.26
N ARG A 167 -13.44 -1.92 5.51
CA ARG A 167 -13.24 -0.77 6.39
C ARG A 167 -12.74 -1.23 7.74
N GLY A 168 -12.02 -0.36 8.42
CA GLY A 168 -11.55 -0.61 9.77
C GLY A 168 -11.11 0.66 10.46
N PRO A 169 -10.43 0.52 11.61
CA PRO A 169 -9.97 1.67 12.40
C PRO A 169 -8.99 2.55 11.62
N ASP A 170 -8.76 3.76 12.13
CA ASP A 170 -7.80 4.74 11.59
C ASP A 170 -8.04 5.09 10.11
N ASN A 171 -9.30 5.21 9.69
CA ASN A 171 -9.68 5.50 8.30
C ASN A 171 -9.10 4.46 7.31
N LEU A 172 -8.91 3.22 7.78
CA LEU A 172 -8.58 2.09 6.92
C LEU A 172 -9.77 1.84 6.00
N SER A 173 -9.56 2.00 4.70
CA SER A 173 -10.51 1.57 3.68
C SER A 173 -9.78 0.88 2.54
N LEU A 174 -10.44 -0.11 1.96
CA LEU A 174 -9.97 -0.85 0.79
C LEU A 174 -11.18 -1.12 -0.09
N THR A 175 -11.11 -0.75 -1.36
CA THR A 175 -12.21 -0.95 -2.32
C THR A 175 -11.68 -1.57 -3.60
N GLY A 176 -12.34 -2.62 -4.07
CA GLY A 176 -12.00 -3.33 -5.30
C GLY A 176 -13.16 -4.21 -5.77
N ASP A 177 -12.88 -5.14 -6.69
CA ASP A 177 -13.91 -5.98 -7.33
C ASP A 177 -13.82 -7.47 -6.98
N THR A 178 -12.61 -8.02 -6.86
CA THR A 178 -12.45 -9.41 -6.45
C THR A 178 -11.27 -9.55 -5.52
N PHE A 179 -11.50 -10.18 -4.38
CA PHE A 179 -10.46 -10.48 -3.40
C PHE A 179 -10.45 -11.97 -3.07
N PHE A 180 -9.26 -12.51 -2.91
CA PHE A 180 -9.01 -13.88 -2.54
C PHE A 180 -8.19 -13.90 -1.26
N PHE A 181 -8.70 -14.59 -0.26
CA PHE A 181 -8.02 -14.87 0.99
C PHE A 181 -7.72 -16.37 1.07
N GLU A 182 -6.48 -16.73 1.40
CA GLU A 182 -6.09 -18.12 1.60
C GLU A 182 -5.03 -18.24 2.70
N GLU A 183 -5.25 -19.16 3.64
CA GLU A 183 -4.23 -19.60 4.57
C GLU A 183 -3.29 -20.60 3.90
N GLN A 184 -2.01 -20.22 3.74
CA GLN A 184 -1.01 -21.11 3.17
C GLN A 184 -0.34 -21.94 4.28
N ILE A 185 -0.78 -23.20 4.38
CA ILE A 185 -0.32 -24.13 5.41
C ILE A 185 1.19 -24.39 5.32
N GLN A 186 1.74 -24.44 4.10
CA GLN A 186 3.15 -24.79 3.87
C GLN A 186 4.12 -23.64 4.17
N SER A 187 3.76 -22.41 3.79
CA SER A 187 4.59 -21.21 3.97
C SER A 187 4.41 -20.52 5.33
N GLN A 188 3.48 -21.01 6.17
CA GLN A 188 3.16 -20.41 7.48
C GLN A 188 2.74 -18.93 7.38
N SER A 189 2.19 -18.52 6.24
CA SER A 189 1.63 -17.20 6.00
C SER A 189 0.19 -17.31 5.50
N SER A 190 -0.56 -16.22 5.59
CA SER A 190 -1.84 -16.09 4.89
C SER A 190 -1.75 -14.96 3.90
N ILE A 191 -2.42 -15.07 2.76
CA ILE A 191 -2.35 -14.05 1.71
C ILE A 191 -3.76 -13.57 1.39
N LEU A 192 -3.92 -12.26 1.30
CA LEU A 192 -5.06 -11.61 0.65
C LEU A 192 -4.57 -10.96 -0.63
N TYR A 193 -5.16 -11.29 -1.78
CA TYR A 193 -4.77 -10.70 -3.06
C TYR A 193 -5.96 -10.31 -3.93
N SER A 194 -5.70 -9.38 -4.85
CA SER A 194 -6.63 -8.93 -5.88
C SER A 194 -5.87 -8.55 -7.15
N ASP A 195 -6.28 -9.08 -8.29
CA ASP A 195 -5.74 -8.70 -9.60
C ASP A 195 -6.36 -7.40 -10.14
N SER A 196 -7.48 -6.98 -9.56
CA SER A 196 -8.24 -5.81 -10.00
C SER A 196 -7.63 -4.51 -9.50
N LEU A 197 -8.14 -3.38 -10.00
CA LEU A 197 -7.82 -2.07 -9.45
C LEU A 197 -8.34 -2.00 -8.01
N VAL A 198 -7.43 -1.69 -7.10
CA VAL A 198 -7.71 -1.49 -5.68
C VAL A 198 -7.44 -0.03 -5.33
N LYS A 199 -8.35 0.56 -4.57
CA LYS A 199 -8.17 1.87 -3.93
C LYS A 199 -8.10 1.65 -2.42
N PHE A 200 -7.20 2.34 -1.75
CA PHE A 200 -7.03 2.21 -0.31
C PHE A 200 -6.79 3.55 0.36
N THR A 201 -7.18 3.63 1.62
CA THR A 201 -6.85 4.73 2.53
C THR A 201 -6.36 4.18 3.84
N TYR A 202 -5.42 4.89 4.46
CA TYR A 202 -4.96 4.60 5.81
C TYR A 202 -4.54 5.90 6.50
N GLY A 203 -5.21 6.25 7.60
CA GLY A 203 -5.09 7.55 8.23
C GLY A 203 -5.37 8.67 7.21
N PRO A 204 -4.47 9.65 7.07
CA PRO A 204 -4.60 10.71 6.08
C PRO A 204 -4.03 10.33 4.69
N HIS A 205 -3.45 9.13 4.53
CA HIS A 205 -2.83 8.69 3.29
C HIS A 205 -3.84 7.94 2.41
N SER A 206 -3.68 8.04 1.10
CA SER A 206 -4.47 7.27 0.15
C SER A 206 -3.62 6.73 -0.99
N GLY A 207 -4.13 5.73 -1.69
CA GLY A 207 -3.48 5.21 -2.87
C GLY A 207 -4.36 4.30 -3.71
N ARG A 208 -3.83 3.92 -4.87
CA ARG A 208 -4.45 2.97 -5.79
C ARG A 208 -3.41 2.22 -6.61
N GLY A 209 -3.80 1.06 -7.13
CA GLY A 209 -3.06 0.33 -8.15
C GLY A 209 -3.63 -1.07 -8.38
N THR A 210 -2.94 -1.89 -9.17
CA THR A 210 -3.40 -3.23 -9.57
C THR A 210 -2.45 -4.32 -9.06
N GLN A 211 -2.94 -5.57 -9.01
CA GLN A 211 -2.19 -6.72 -8.45
C GLN A 211 -1.80 -6.48 -6.97
N PHE A 212 -2.82 -6.16 -6.18
CA PHE A 212 -2.72 -5.95 -4.73
C PHE A 212 -2.49 -7.27 -4.00
N ASN A 213 -1.62 -7.24 -2.99
CA ASN A 213 -1.31 -8.38 -2.15
C ASN A 213 -1.00 -7.91 -0.72
N VAL A 214 -1.44 -8.69 0.26
CA VAL A 214 -1.11 -8.56 1.68
C VAL A 214 -0.68 -9.92 2.18
N GLU A 215 0.48 -9.94 2.84
CA GLU A 215 0.97 -11.11 3.57
C GLU A 215 0.74 -10.89 5.06
N PHE A 216 0.03 -11.84 5.66
CA PHE A 216 -0.28 -11.86 7.07
C PHE A 216 0.65 -12.79 7.83
N THR A 217 1.05 -12.35 9.02
CA THR A 217 1.75 -13.18 9.99
C THR A 217 0.75 -14.15 10.61
N ARG A 218 1.10 -15.44 10.64
CA ARG A 218 0.28 -16.46 11.28
C ARG A 218 0.29 -16.30 12.81
N LEU A 219 -0.84 -16.58 13.45
CA LEU A 219 -0.93 -16.68 14.91
C LEU A 219 -0.10 -17.87 15.41
N LYS A 220 0.72 -17.64 16.43
CA LYS A 220 1.48 -18.67 17.15
C LYS A 220 0.68 -19.10 18.39
N GLY A 221 0.70 -20.39 18.72
CA GLY A 221 0.00 -20.91 19.90
C GLY A 221 -1.38 -21.48 19.57
N GLU A 222 -2.35 -21.30 20.47
CA GLU A 222 -3.70 -21.85 20.34
C GLU A 222 -4.49 -21.11 19.24
N ILE A 223 -4.74 -21.82 18.15
CA ILE A 223 -5.50 -21.29 17.01
C ILE A 223 -6.99 -21.37 17.36
N PRO A 224 -7.74 -20.25 17.29
CA PRO A 224 -9.19 -20.25 17.50
C PRO A 224 -9.90 -21.25 16.61
N SER A 225 -10.97 -21.86 17.12
CA SER A 225 -11.83 -22.74 16.33
C SER A 225 -12.57 -22.02 15.21
N ASP A 226 -12.76 -20.71 15.31
CA ASP A 226 -13.73 -19.98 14.48
C ASP A 226 -13.10 -18.88 13.60
N LEU A 227 -11.90 -18.39 13.97
CA LEU A 227 -11.23 -17.27 13.30
C LEU A 227 -10.03 -17.72 12.45
N PRO A 228 -9.69 -17.00 11.37
CA PRO A 228 -8.44 -17.19 10.65
C PRO A 228 -7.24 -17.09 11.61
N ALA A 229 -6.22 -17.89 11.36
CA ALA A 229 -5.01 -17.95 12.17
C ALA A 229 -4.06 -16.77 11.87
N ILE A 230 -4.53 -15.53 11.98
CA ILE A 230 -3.78 -14.30 11.69
C ILE A 230 -3.44 -13.58 13.00
N SER A 231 -2.20 -13.10 13.13
CA SER A 231 -1.75 -12.25 14.25
C SER A 231 -1.47 -10.81 13.84
N GLY A 232 -1.18 -10.56 12.55
CA GLY A 232 -0.86 -9.22 12.06
C GLY A 232 -0.49 -9.22 10.59
N ILE A 233 -0.05 -8.06 10.11
CA ILE A 233 0.38 -7.86 8.72
C ILE A 233 1.91 -7.77 8.69
N ASP A 234 2.53 -8.56 7.81
CA ASP A 234 3.97 -8.52 7.59
C ASP A 234 4.31 -7.50 6.50
N LYS A 235 3.67 -7.67 5.34
CA LYS A 235 3.95 -6.90 4.13
C LYS A 235 2.68 -6.63 3.35
N PHE A 236 2.63 -5.49 2.69
CA PHE A 236 1.66 -5.25 1.61
C PHE A 236 2.39 -4.74 0.37
N TRP A 237 1.94 -5.17 -0.81
CA TRP A 237 2.50 -4.69 -2.07
C TRP A 237 1.46 -4.61 -3.18
N ILE A 238 1.75 -3.73 -4.13
CA ILE A 238 0.99 -3.52 -5.38
C ILE A 238 2.01 -3.55 -6.50
N ASN A 239 1.79 -4.35 -7.54
CA ASN A 239 2.84 -4.57 -8.54
C ASN A 239 2.81 -3.56 -9.70
N ARG A 240 1.69 -2.87 -9.93
CA ARG A 240 1.51 -2.02 -11.12
C ARG A 240 0.60 -0.82 -10.88
N ASP A 241 0.81 0.22 -11.69
CA ASP A 241 -0.01 1.43 -11.77
C ASP A 241 -0.23 2.09 -10.40
N VAL A 242 0.86 2.23 -9.65
CA VAL A 242 0.82 2.73 -8.28
C VAL A 242 0.68 4.25 -8.30
N HIS A 243 -0.33 4.74 -7.62
CA HIS A 243 -0.51 6.16 -7.35
C HIS A 243 -0.76 6.34 -5.85
N LEU A 244 0.02 7.18 -5.20
CA LEU A 244 -0.08 7.48 -3.77
C LEU A 244 -0.28 8.97 -3.52
N GLU A 245 -1.08 9.27 -2.52
CA GLU A 245 -1.22 10.60 -1.93
C GLU A 245 -0.81 10.51 -0.45
N LEU A 246 0.36 11.06 -0.13
CA LEU A 246 0.92 11.05 1.21
C LEU A 246 0.78 12.44 1.84
N VAL A 247 0.15 12.55 3.00
CA VAL A 247 -0.03 13.84 3.68
C VAL A 247 1.07 14.06 4.73
N ASP A 248 1.68 15.24 4.74
CA ASP A 248 2.61 15.65 5.81
C ASP A 248 1.80 16.07 7.06
N THR A 249 1.69 15.12 8.00
CA THR A 249 0.97 15.30 9.27
C THR A 249 1.60 16.32 10.20
N ARG A 250 2.87 16.71 9.99
CA ARG A 250 3.59 17.64 10.87
C ARG A 250 3.13 19.08 10.69
N LYS A 251 2.73 19.46 9.47
CA LYS A 251 2.13 20.78 9.18
C LYS A 251 0.67 20.84 9.63
N SER A 252 -0.06 19.73 9.46
CA SER A 252 -1.47 19.60 9.83
C SER A 252 -1.70 19.65 11.35
N ALA A 253 -0.73 19.24 12.17
CA ALA A 253 -0.84 19.25 13.64
C ALA A 253 -1.01 20.66 14.25
N LYS A 254 -0.68 21.74 13.52
CA LYS A 254 -0.89 23.12 13.99
C LYS A 254 -2.27 23.70 13.65
N GLN A 255 -3.09 23.01 12.86
CA GLN A 255 -4.42 23.49 12.44
C GLN A 255 -5.45 22.34 12.38
N LEU A 256 -6.08 22.04 13.50
CA LEU A 256 -7.31 21.25 13.54
C LEU A 256 -8.36 21.98 14.39
N PRO A 257 -9.32 22.70 13.79
CA PRO A 257 -10.70 22.64 14.24
C PRO A 257 -11.35 21.42 13.57
N GLN A 258 -12.07 20.64 14.37
CA GLN A 258 -12.86 19.50 13.92
C GLN A 258 -13.85 19.93 12.83
N GLY A 259 -13.75 19.29 11.67
CA GLY A 259 -14.69 19.48 10.57
C GLY A 259 -14.00 19.66 9.22
N HIS A 260 -14.04 18.62 8.40
CA HIS A 260 -13.80 18.66 6.96
C HIS A 260 -12.43 19.22 6.55
N ALA A 261 -11.36 18.52 6.93
CA ALA A 261 -10.01 18.79 6.46
C ALA A 261 -9.88 18.41 4.98
N ARG A 262 -10.26 19.31 4.07
CA ARG A 262 -9.62 19.35 2.75
C ARG A 262 -8.17 19.74 3.01
N SER A 263 -7.28 18.75 2.97
CA SER A 263 -5.83 18.97 2.96
C SER A 263 -5.53 20.11 1.99
N ARG A 264 -4.88 21.17 2.46
CA ARG A 264 -4.42 22.24 1.57
C ARG A 264 -3.41 21.59 0.63
N ARG A 265 -3.55 21.80 -0.69
CA ARG A 265 -2.69 21.20 -1.74
C ARG A 265 -1.18 21.23 -1.45
N GLY A 266 -0.69 22.16 -0.61
CA GLY A 266 0.71 22.29 -0.22
C GLY A 266 1.26 21.25 0.77
N ASP A 267 0.40 20.44 1.40
CA ASP A 267 0.78 19.46 2.44
C ASP A 267 0.72 18.01 1.95
N MET A 268 0.56 17.80 0.63
CA MET A 268 0.41 16.49 0.00
C MET A 268 1.62 16.19 -0.89
N LEU A 269 2.17 15.00 -0.77
CA LEU A 269 3.15 14.43 -1.68
C LEU A 269 2.43 13.42 -2.58
N LEU A 270 2.57 13.60 -3.89
CA LEU A 270 2.02 12.68 -4.89
C LEU A 270 3.16 11.77 -5.35
N VAL A 271 2.94 10.46 -5.33
CA VAL A 271 3.92 9.48 -5.80
C VAL A 271 3.29 8.59 -6.85
N ASP A 272 3.84 8.62 -8.06
CA ASP A 272 3.46 7.72 -9.14
C ASP A 272 4.60 6.72 -9.38
N ALA A 273 4.29 5.45 -9.57
CA ALA A 273 5.26 4.42 -9.98
C ALA A 273 4.61 3.44 -10.96
N GLN A 274 5.38 3.01 -11.96
CA GLN A 274 4.92 2.02 -12.94
C GLN A 274 5.09 0.60 -12.42
N GLY A 275 6.12 0.37 -11.59
CA GLY A 275 6.44 -0.92 -11.04
C GLY A 275 5.87 -1.15 -9.64
N ARG A 276 6.58 -1.98 -8.90
CA ARG A 276 6.12 -2.50 -7.62
C ARG A 276 6.29 -1.46 -6.51
N MET A 277 5.26 -1.34 -5.69
CA MET A 277 5.32 -0.73 -4.37
C MET A 277 5.24 -1.81 -3.31
N THR A 278 6.10 -1.77 -2.30
CA THR A 278 6.08 -2.67 -1.14
C THR A 278 6.21 -1.87 0.14
N LEU A 279 5.29 -2.04 1.08
CA LEU A 279 5.43 -1.58 2.47
C LEU A 279 5.77 -2.78 3.35
N ASP A 280 6.95 -2.74 3.95
CA ASP A 280 7.37 -3.67 4.99
C ASP A 280 6.98 -3.09 6.35
N MET A 281 6.02 -3.72 7.02
CA MET A 281 5.47 -3.24 8.30
C MET A 281 6.44 -3.46 9.45
N ARG A 282 7.33 -4.44 9.36
CA ARG A 282 8.35 -4.71 10.39
C ARG A 282 9.45 -3.66 10.35
N GLN A 283 9.81 -3.21 9.15
CA GLN A 283 10.84 -2.19 8.95
C GLN A 283 10.29 -0.76 8.89
N ASN A 284 8.96 -0.59 8.84
CA ASN A 284 8.30 0.69 8.54
C ASN A 284 8.89 1.35 7.29
N ARG A 285 9.05 0.57 6.22
CA ARG A 285 9.73 1.01 4.99
C ARG A 285 8.84 0.82 3.77
N LEU A 286 8.61 1.91 3.05
CA LEU A 286 7.92 1.90 1.76
C LEU A 286 8.93 1.99 0.62
N THR A 287 8.93 1.00 -0.26
CA THR A 287 9.78 0.96 -1.45
C THR A 287 8.91 1.04 -2.69
N LEU A 288 9.26 1.92 -3.64
CA LEU A 288 8.67 2.02 -4.97
C LEU A 288 9.73 1.82 -6.04
N GLU A 289 9.38 1.08 -7.08
CA GLU A 289 10.27 0.67 -8.16
C GLU A 289 9.69 1.06 -9.53
N ASP A 290 10.59 1.24 -10.50
CA ASP A 290 10.35 1.54 -11.92
C ASP A 290 9.60 2.85 -12.22
N GLN A 291 10.32 3.79 -12.83
CA GLN A 291 9.79 5.10 -13.27
C GLN A 291 9.01 5.82 -12.17
N VAL A 292 9.63 5.94 -11.00
CA VAL A 292 9.03 6.60 -9.85
C VAL A 292 9.11 8.11 -10.03
N ARG A 293 7.99 8.78 -9.83
CA ARG A 293 7.88 10.23 -9.84
C ARG A 293 7.25 10.71 -8.55
N LEU A 294 8.02 11.42 -7.75
CA LEU A 294 7.58 12.12 -6.56
C LEU A 294 7.31 13.58 -6.92
N VAL A 295 6.13 14.09 -6.59
CA VAL A 295 5.73 15.47 -6.83
C VAL A 295 5.29 16.12 -5.52
N HIS A 296 5.86 17.28 -5.21
CA HIS A 296 5.40 18.16 -4.15
C HIS A 296 4.75 19.41 -4.78
N PRO A 297 3.41 19.53 -4.75
CA PRO A 297 2.74 20.73 -5.21
C PRO A 297 2.90 21.85 -4.17
N ASP A 298 3.32 23.03 -4.62
CA ASP A 298 3.31 24.25 -3.82
C ASP A 298 1.89 24.87 -3.78
N ALA A 299 1.62 25.67 -2.76
CA ALA A 299 0.40 26.47 -2.60
C ALA A 299 0.12 27.40 -3.79
N ARG A 300 1.15 27.79 -4.56
CA ARG A 300 1.02 28.63 -5.77
C ARG A 300 0.81 27.83 -7.06
N GLY A 301 0.68 26.51 -6.98
CA GLY A 301 0.44 25.62 -8.12
C GLY A 301 1.68 25.27 -8.95
N LYS A 302 2.86 25.74 -8.56
CA LYS A 302 4.14 25.20 -9.05
C LYS A 302 4.37 23.82 -8.42
N GLN A 303 5.14 22.96 -9.08
CA GLN A 303 5.38 21.60 -8.64
C GLN A 303 6.87 21.32 -8.66
N ASP A 304 7.38 20.92 -7.50
CA ASP A 304 8.71 20.35 -7.39
C ASP A 304 8.59 18.85 -7.67
N SER A 305 9.54 18.29 -8.42
CA SER A 305 9.51 16.87 -8.77
C SER A 305 10.87 16.20 -8.66
N VAL A 306 10.83 14.94 -8.26
CA VAL A 306 11.96 14.01 -8.26
C VAL A 306 11.57 12.79 -9.09
N ASP A 307 12.30 12.55 -10.17
CA ASP A 307 12.15 11.34 -11.00
C ASP A 307 13.30 10.38 -10.70
N CYS A 308 13.00 9.10 -10.42
CA CYS A 308 14.00 8.08 -10.12
C CYS A 308 13.53 6.67 -10.50
N GLU A 309 14.42 5.68 -10.37
CA GLU A 309 14.07 4.27 -10.65
C GLU A 309 13.70 3.51 -9.37
N LEU A 310 14.27 3.91 -8.23
CA LEU A 310 13.97 3.35 -6.92
C LEU A 310 13.75 4.50 -5.93
N LEU A 311 12.64 4.47 -5.20
CA LEU A 311 12.34 5.39 -4.10
C LEU A 311 12.10 4.58 -2.83
N VAL A 312 12.86 4.86 -1.78
CA VAL A 312 12.69 4.25 -0.47
C VAL A 312 12.30 5.34 0.51
N LEU A 313 11.16 5.20 1.17
CA LEU A 313 10.69 6.06 2.25
C LEU A 313 10.84 5.30 3.57
N ASP A 314 11.57 5.87 4.53
CA ASP A 314 11.59 5.37 5.90
C ASP A 314 10.52 6.11 6.71
N LEU A 315 9.60 5.33 7.27
CA LEU A 315 8.46 5.82 8.04
C LEU A 315 8.75 5.69 9.53
N ILE A 316 8.32 6.69 10.29
CA ILE A 316 8.50 6.76 11.74
C ILE A 316 7.13 6.64 12.38
N ASN A 317 7.00 5.77 13.38
CA ASN A 317 5.83 5.75 14.24
C ASN A 317 6.09 6.62 15.48
N PRO A 318 5.48 7.82 15.59
CA PRO A 318 5.71 8.73 16.72
C PRO A 318 5.17 8.18 18.05
N ASP A 319 4.28 7.19 18.01
CA ASP A 319 3.61 6.62 19.17
C ASP A 319 4.20 5.28 19.62
N ALA A 320 5.28 4.81 18.99
CA ALA A 320 5.93 3.53 19.30
C ALA A 320 6.38 3.40 20.77
N GLY A 321 6.58 4.50 21.49
CA GLY A 321 6.94 4.52 22.91
C GLY A 321 5.75 4.70 23.88
N LYS A 322 4.53 4.89 23.38
CA LYS A 322 3.31 5.10 24.18
C LYS A 322 2.32 3.95 24.12
N GLN A 323 2.64 2.90 23.37
CA GLN A 323 1.85 1.67 23.39
C GLN A 323 1.97 1.05 24.78
N VAL A 324 0.87 1.12 25.54
CA VAL A 324 0.68 0.33 26.76
C VAL A 324 0.92 -1.12 26.36
N ALA A 325 1.70 -1.85 27.16
CA ALA A 325 2.00 -3.26 26.91
C ALA A 325 0.69 -4.04 26.71
N ALA A 326 0.36 -4.29 25.45
CA ALA A 326 -0.71 -5.18 25.05
C ALA A 326 -0.31 -6.59 25.46
N ASP A 327 -1.22 -7.29 26.13
CA ASP A 327 -1.05 -8.71 26.45
C ASP A 327 -0.94 -9.49 25.12
N PRO A 328 0.16 -10.22 24.85
CA PRO A 328 0.40 -10.87 23.57
C PRO A 328 -0.68 -11.88 23.14
N ASP A 329 -1.56 -12.31 24.05
CA ASP A 329 -2.61 -13.30 23.78
C ASP A 329 -3.99 -12.70 23.39
N ASP A 330 -4.23 -11.39 23.60
CA ASP A 330 -5.60 -10.82 23.57
C ASP A 330 -5.89 -9.76 22.47
N ASP A 331 -4.86 -9.15 21.85
CA ASP A 331 -5.03 -8.03 20.89
C ASP A 331 -4.80 -8.44 19.42
N ARG A 332 -5.61 -9.40 18.95
CA ARG A 332 -5.38 -10.11 17.67
C ARG A 332 -5.76 -9.36 16.41
N PHE A 333 -6.44 -8.19 16.48
CA PHE A 333 -6.89 -7.42 15.30
C PHE A 333 -6.68 -5.91 15.42
N SER A 334 -6.45 -5.39 16.62
CA SER A 334 -6.38 -3.95 16.91
C SER A 334 -5.01 -3.33 16.66
N ASN A 335 -3.95 -4.14 16.60
CA ASN A 335 -2.57 -3.70 16.36
C ASN A 335 -2.02 -4.13 14.99
N TRP A 336 -2.89 -4.51 14.05
CA TRP A 336 -2.46 -4.92 12.71
C TRP A 336 -1.77 -3.80 11.93
N PHE A 337 -2.12 -2.56 12.23
CA PHE A 337 -1.52 -1.39 11.63
C PHE A 337 -1.04 -0.41 12.71
N PRO A 338 0.16 0.20 12.55
CA PRO A 338 0.63 1.25 13.44
C PRO A 338 -0.22 2.50 13.25
N ARG A 339 -0.91 2.94 14.31
CA ARG A 339 -1.93 4.01 14.31
C ARG A 339 -1.50 5.32 13.63
N ARG A 340 -0.19 5.59 13.55
CA ARG A 340 0.36 6.74 12.86
C ARG A 340 1.73 6.43 12.27
N LEU A 341 1.87 6.63 10.96
CA LEU A 341 3.14 6.59 10.26
C LEU A 341 3.41 7.99 9.68
N GLU A 342 4.61 8.51 9.93
CA GLU A 342 5.05 9.80 9.41
C GLU A 342 6.31 9.61 8.55
N LEU A 343 6.45 10.41 7.50
CA LEU A 343 7.64 10.36 6.65
C LEU A 343 8.86 10.93 7.40
N GLY A 344 9.87 10.08 7.63
CA GLY A 344 11.11 10.46 8.30
C GLY A 344 12.20 10.90 7.34
N SER A 345 12.52 10.04 6.38
CA SER A 345 13.52 10.28 5.33
C SER A 345 13.11 9.59 4.04
N PHE A 346 13.68 10.04 2.93
CA PHE A 346 13.60 9.31 1.67
C PHE A 346 14.95 9.21 0.96
N THR A 347 15.12 8.13 0.20
CA THR A 347 16.25 7.91 -0.68
C THR A 347 15.73 7.61 -2.08
N ALA A 348 16.06 8.48 -3.03
CA ALA A 348 15.86 8.24 -4.46
C ALA A 348 17.16 7.75 -5.08
N THR A 349 17.09 6.68 -5.88
CA THR A 349 18.24 6.08 -6.55
C THR A 349 17.95 5.85 -8.03
N GLY A 350 18.91 6.22 -8.85
CA GLY A 350 18.92 5.97 -10.29
C GLY A 350 19.71 4.72 -10.64
N ASN A 351 19.59 4.28 -11.88
CA ASN A 351 20.44 3.24 -12.48
C ASN A 351 21.43 3.90 -13.48
N PRO A 352 22.40 3.15 -14.06
CA PRO A 352 23.41 3.77 -14.94
C PRO A 352 22.84 4.40 -16.21
N GLU A 353 21.63 4.00 -16.60
CA GLU A 353 20.92 4.48 -17.79
C GLU A 353 20.00 5.66 -17.48
N LYS A 354 19.48 5.72 -16.25
CA LYS A 354 18.52 6.71 -15.77
C LYS A 354 18.93 7.22 -14.39
N LEU A 355 19.51 8.41 -14.38
CA LEU A 355 19.86 9.15 -13.17
C LEU A 355 18.60 9.67 -12.47
N VAL A 356 18.73 9.94 -11.17
CA VAL A 356 17.72 10.70 -10.42
C VAL A 356 17.73 12.12 -10.97
N ARG A 357 16.55 12.67 -11.29
CA ARG A 357 16.40 14.05 -11.75
C ARG A 357 15.57 14.84 -10.76
N ILE A 358 16.08 16.00 -10.36
CA ILE A 358 15.33 16.96 -9.56
C ILE A 358 14.94 18.14 -10.43
N ASN A 359 13.74 18.67 -10.22
CA ASN A 359 13.27 19.88 -10.85
C ASN A 359 12.44 20.67 -9.85
N SER A 360 12.89 21.88 -9.51
CA SER A 360 12.15 22.85 -8.72
C SER A 360 12.07 24.18 -9.47
N PRO A 361 10.94 24.44 -10.16
CA PRO A 361 10.68 25.71 -10.81
C PRO A 361 10.53 26.90 -9.84
N GLN A 362 10.33 26.63 -8.55
CA GLN A 362 10.30 27.68 -7.53
C GLN A 362 11.70 28.25 -7.29
N TYR A 363 12.70 27.38 -7.18
CA TYR A 363 14.08 27.76 -6.91
C TYR A 363 14.94 27.87 -8.18
N SER A 364 14.32 27.76 -9.37
CA SER A 364 15.02 27.66 -10.66
C SER A 364 16.13 26.62 -10.61
N LEU A 365 15.84 25.49 -9.96
CA LEU A 365 16.78 24.42 -9.64
C LEU A 365 16.47 23.20 -10.50
N TRP A 366 17.48 22.68 -11.15
CA TRP A 366 17.46 21.41 -11.86
C TRP A 366 18.72 20.63 -11.49
N GLY A 367 18.67 19.31 -11.50
CA GLY A 367 19.90 18.54 -11.34
C GLY A 367 19.73 17.06 -11.64
N ASP A 368 20.84 16.40 -11.90
CA ASP A 368 20.95 14.96 -12.10
C ASP A 368 22.06 14.33 -11.25
N MET A 369 21.76 13.16 -10.71
CA MET A 369 22.62 12.47 -9.73
C MET A 369 22.34 10.97 -9.68
N ARG A 370 23.24 10.20 -9.08
CA ARG A 370 23.01 8.77 -8.87
C ARG A 370 22.05 8.51 -7.72
N SER A 371 22.21 9.24 -6.64
CA SER A 371 21.43 9.08 -5.42
C SER A 371 21.13 10.42 -4.79
N LEU A 372 19.91 10.57 -4.30
CA LEU A 372 19.44 11.69 -3.51
C LEU A 372 18.91 11.13 -2.21
N GLN A 373 19.49 11.55 -1.09
CA GLN A 373 19.00 11.24 0.25
C GLN A 373 18.45 12.51 0.86
N TYR A 374 17.25 12.47 1.41
CA TYR A 374 16.64 13.61 2.07
C TYR A 374 16.17 13.22 3.47
N ASP A 375 16.71 13.91 4.46
CA ASP A 375 16.31 13.78 5.85
C ASP A 375 15.35 14.93 6.18
N LEU A 376 14.08 14.61 6.44
CA LEU A 376 13.05 15.62 6.69
C LEU A 376 13.18 16.22 8.10
N ARG A 377 13.87 15.56 9.04
CA ARG A 377 14.10 16.05 10.40
C ARG A 377 15.23 17.07 10.41
N ASN A 378 16.33 16.76 9.74
CA ASN A 378 17.50 17.64 9.62
C ASN A 378 17.40 18.62 8.45
N ARG A 379 16.38 18.48 7.57
CA ARG A 379 16.13 19.31 6.38
C ARG A 379 17.34 19.39 5.46
N ARG A 380 18.00 18.25 5.31
CA ARG A 380 19.26 18.11 4.59
C ARG A 380 19.07 17.14 3.44
N ALA A 381 19.39 17.61 2.24
CA ALA A 381 19.57 16.77 1.07
C ALA A 381 21.06 16.43 0.91
N ILE A 382 21.35 15.18 0.57
CA ILE A 382 22.69 14.72 0.18
C ILE A 382 22.55 14.14 -1.22
N LEU A 383 23.25 14.75 -2.17
CA LEU A 383 23.28 14.38 -3.58
C LEU A 383 24.63 13.73 -3.85
N LEU A 384 24.60 12.53 -4.42
CA LEU A 384 25.79 11.72 -4.65
C LEU A 384 25.83 11.23 -6.10
N GLU A 385 26.99 11.40 -6.72
CA GLU A 385 27.34 10.79 -8.00
C GLU A 385 28.87 10.66 -8.05
N GLU A 386 29.36 9.46 -7.76
CA GLU A 386 30.80 9.16 -7.74
C GLU A 386 31.34 8.83 -9.13
N LYS A 387 30.47 8.54 -10.10
CA LYS A 387 30.83 8.16 -11.47
C LYS A 387 30.35 9.25 -12.42
N ARG A 388 31.04 9.47 -13.55
CA ARG A 388 30.81 10.67 -14.41
C ARG A 388 31.21 11.96 -13.67
N ASP A 389 31.13 13.12 -14.32
CA ASP A 389 31.64 14.44 -13.89
C ASP A 389 31.08 14.98 -12.53
N GLY A 390 30.56 14.11 -11.66
CA GLY A 390 29.92 14.42 -10.38
C GLY A 390 28.42 14.65 -10.52
N VAL A 391 27.80 15.03 -9.40
CA VAL A 391 26.44 15.56 -9.37
C VAL A 391 26.43 16.83 -10.21
N HIS A 392 25.47 16.99 -11.10
CA HIS A 392 25.30 18.21 -11.88
C HIS A 392 24.02 18.92 -11.45
N ILE A 393 24.18 20.16 -10.98
CA ILE A 393 23.10 21.03 -10.52
C ILE A 393 23.13 22.31 -11.33
N VAL A 394 21.99 22.73 -11.84
CA VAL A 394 21.78 24.05 -12.40
C VAL A 394 20.85 24.82 -11.48
N GLN A 395 21.31 25.93 -10.93
CA GLN A 395 20.51 26.80 -10.08
C GLN A 395 20.57 28.24 -10.61
N GLY A 396 19.45 28.72 -11.14
CA GLY A 396 19.39 30.02 -11.80
C GLY A 396 20.41 30.08 -12.95
N PRO A 397 21.41 30.99 -12.89
CA PRO A 397 22.36 31.14 -13.97
C PRO A 397 23.69 30.38 -13.70
N TYR A 398 23.75 29.52 -12.68
CA TYR A 398 24.94 28.76 -12.31
C TYR A 398 24.79 27.26 -12.60
N ASP A 399 25.85 26.66 -13.14
CA ASP A 399 26.03 25.22 -13.33
C ASP A 399 27.12 24.76 -12.35
N ILE A 400 26.76 23.89 -11.42
CA ILE A 400 27.60 23.42 -10.33
C ILE A 400 27.83 21.92 -10.51
N ARG A 401 29.09 21.49 -10.42
CA ARG A 401 29.47 20.08 -10.48
C ARG A 401 30.37 19.69 -9.33
N SER A 402 30.00 18.64 -8.61
CA SER A 402 30.78 18.04 -7.52
C SER A 402 30.31 16.62 -7.27
N PRO A 403 31.19 15.65 -6.95
CA PRO A 403 30.76 14.28 -6.67
C PRO A 403 29.80 14.15 -5.47
N GLU A 404 29.85 15.10 -4.55
CA GLU A 404 29.00 15.16 -3.36
C GLU A 404 28.56 16.61 -3.12
N ILE A 405 27.25 16.82 -3.08
CA ILE A 405 26.63 18.12 -2.80
C ILE A 405 25.63 17.93 -1.66
N GLN A 406 25.72 18.75 -0.63
CA GLN A 406 24.75 18.82 0.46
C GLN A 406 23.95 20.11 0.34
N ILE A 407 22.63 20.00 0.47
CA ILE A 407 21.72 21.15 0.45
C ILE A 407 21.01 21.22 1.80
N HIS A 408 21.14 22.37 2.45
CA HIS A 408 20.47 22.67 3.72
C HIS A 408 19.28 23.59 3.45
N HIS A 409 18.11 23.20 3.95
CA HIS A 409 16.89 24.00 3.84
C HIS A 409 16.53 24.68 5.16
N GLY A 410 15.95 25.87 5.08
CA GLY A 410 15.47 26.66 6.20
C GLY A 410 14.12 26.22 6.76
N SER A 411 13.58 27.02 7.67
CA SER A 411 12.28 26.81 8.34
C SER A 411 11.11 26.70 7.36
N ASP A 412 11.22 27.32 6.19
CA ASP A 412 10.18 27.37 5.16
C ASP A 412 10.56 26.62 3.89
N TYR A 413 11.49 25.66 4.00
CA TYR A 413 12.05 24.91 2.87
C TYR A 413 12.80 25.79 1.85
N GLU A 414 13.13 27.02 2.23
CA GLU A 414 14.01 27.90 1.45
C GLU A 414 15.42 27.31 1.40
N LEU A 415 16.07 27.39 0.25
CA LEU A 415 17.43 26.92 0.07
C LEU A 415 18.38 27.85 0.83
N LEU A 416 19.00 27.35 1.90
CA LEU A 416 19.93 28.14 2.73
C LEU A 416 21.37 27.98 2.28
N THR A 417 21.82 26.74 2.14
CA THR A 417 23.24 26.47 1.91
C THR A 417 23.40 25.34 0.90
N VAL A 418 24.32 25.51 -0.04
CA VAL A 418 24.81 24.43 -0.92
C VAL A 418 26.28 24.20 -0.60
N ASP A 419 26.61 23.04 -0.08
CA ASP A 419 27.97 22.65 0.28
C ASP A 419 28.48 21.55 -0.65
N CYS A 420 29.52 21.85 -1.42
CA CYS A 420 30.25 20.90 -2.24
C CYS A 420 31.49 20.44 -1.47
N LEU A 421 31.50 19.20 -0.98
CA LEU A 421 32.52 18.71 -0.04
C LEU A 421 33.74 18.07 -0.71
N ARG A 422 33.74 17.99 -2.04
CA ARG A 422 34.77 17.36 -2.86
C ARG A 422 35.18 18.28 -4.02
N PRO A 423 36.31 18.02 -4.70
CA PRO A 423 36.73 18.81 -5.85
C PRO A 423 35.62 18.94 -6.90
N GLY A 424 35.46 20.13 -7.45
CA GLY A 424 34.38 20.43 -8.36
C GLY A 424 34.59 21.72 -9.13
N ARG A 425 33.58 22.10 -9.92
CA ARG A 425 33.57 23.33 -10.72
C ARG A 425 32.22 24.02 -10.68
N ILE A 426 32.26 25.32 -10.88
CA ILE A 426 31.09 26.18 -11.07
C ILE A 426 31.28 27.04 -12.32
N ASP A 427 30.27 27.01 -13.16
CA ASP A 427 30.22 27.69 -14.45
C ASP A 427 29.00 28.61 -14.50
N SER A 428 29.15 29.77 -15.14
CA SER A 428 28.03 30.66 -15.45
C SER A 428 27.37 30.24 -16.76
N ARG A 429 26.05 30.11 -16.75
CA ARG A 429 25.22 29.79 -17.92
C ARG A 429 24.62 31.06 -18.51
N GLY A 430 24.66 31.16 -19.84
CA GLY A 430 24.09 32.25 -20.61
C GLY A 430 25.03 33.44 -20.81
N ASP A 431 24.53 34.48 -21.48
CA ASP A 431 25.27 35.73 -21.73
C ASP A 431 25.23 36.60 -20.46
N GLN A 432 26.04 36.21 -19.48
CA GLN A 432 26.27 37.03 -18.30
C GLN A 432 27.36 38.04 -18.60
N ARG A 433 27.19 39.28 -18.11
CA ARG A 433 28.20 40.35 -18.24
C ARG A 433 29.58 39.97 -17.68
N THR A 434 29.62 39.02 -16.74
CA THR A 434 30.84 38.49 -16.14
C THR A 434 30.65 36.98 -15.90
N PRO A 435 30.95 36.12 -16.89
CA PRO A 435 30.92 34.69 -16.67
C PRO A 435 31.95 34.30 -15.61
N ILE A 436 31.47 33.60 -14.60
CA ILE A 436 32.29 32.99 -13.56
C ILE A 436 32.62 31.57 -14.01
N HIS A 437 33.91 31.26 -14.04
CA HIS A 437 34.42 29.90 -14.13
C HIS A 437 35.38 29.68 -12.97
N ALA A 438 34.99 28.82 -12.03
CA ALA A 438 35.82 28.50 -10.88
C ALA A 438 35.91 26.99 -10.65
N GLU A 439 37.13 26.51 -10.37
CA GLU A 439 37.39 25.14 -9.96
C GLU A 439 37.99 25.15 -8.54
N TRP A 440 37.58 24.21 -7.68
CA TRP A 440 38.13 24.07 -6.33
C TRP A 440 38.64 22.65 -6.08
N GLN A 441 39.63 22.53 -5.21
CA GLN A 441 40.24 21.24 -4.85
C GLN A 441 39.77 20.66 -3.52
N LYS A 442 39.22 21.46 -2.59
CA LYS A 442 38.81 20.97 -1.27
C LYS A 442 37.30 21.01 -1.11
N SER A 443 36.72 22.22 -1.06
CA SER A 443 35.28 22.39 -0.92
C SER A 443 34.83 23.75 -1.41
N MET A 444 33.54 23.87 -1.71
CA MET A 444 32.84 25.12 -1.99
C MET A 444 31.58 25.19 -1.15
N SER A 445 31.29 26.36 -0.59
CA SER A 445 30.00 26.65 0.05
C SER A 445 29.34 27.83 -0.66
N LYS A 446 28.03 27.75 -0.82
CA LYS A 446 27.19 28.82 -1.35
C LYS A 446 26.07 29.10 -0.37
N HIS A 447 25.89 30.35 0.03
CA HIS A 447 24.83 30.77 0.94
C HIS A 447 24.37 32.21 0.62
N PRO A 448 23.15 32.62 1.01
CA PRO A 448 22.71 33.99 0.82
C PRO A 448 23.60 34.95 1.63
N SER A 449 23.85 36.13 1.08
CA SER A 449 24.61 37.18 1.76
C SER A 449 23.79 37.77 2.90
N LYS A 450 24.43 37.90 4.07
CA LYS A 450 23.83 38.58 5.23
C LYS A 450 23.75 40.10 5.04
N GLU A 451 24.57 40.65 4.15
CA GLU A 451 24.68 42.09 3.90
C GLU A 451 23.79 42.53 2.74
N ILE A 452 23.63 41.69 1.72
CA ILE A 452 22.87 42.00 0.49
C ILE A 452 21.87 40.86 0.22
N PRO A 453 20.58 41.02 0.57
CA PRO A 453 19.58 39.94 0.51
C PRO A 453 19.34 39.30 -0.86
N GLU A 454 19.78 39.93 -1.95
CA GLU A 454 19.61 39.45 -3.33
C GLU A 454 20.89 38.84 -3.92
N GLN A 455 21.96 38.71 -3.13
CA GLN A 455 23.23 38.14 -3.59
C GLN A 455 23.57 36.87 -2.83
N ASP A 456 24.10 35.90 -3.57
CA ASP A 456 24.71 34.71 -3.01
C ASP A 456 26.22 34.94 -2.83
N VAL A 457 26.76 34.47 -1.70
CA VAL A 457 28.20 34.41 -1.44
C VAL A 457 28.67 33.00 -1.79
N VAL A 458 29.75 32.91 -2.57
CA VAL A 458 30.42 31.64 -2.91
C VAL A 458 31.80 31.66 -2.26
N GLU A 459 32.03 30.78 -1.28
CA GLU A 459 33.32 30.61 -0.63
C GLU A 459 34.02 29.37 -1.19
N LEU A 460 35.25 29.55 -1.67
CA LEU A 460 36.07 28.46 -2.19
C LEU A 460 37.19 28.17 -1.18
N HIS A 461 37.27 26.92 -0.73
CA HIS A 461 38.31 26.49 0.20
C HIS A 461 39.36 25.64 -0.53
N GLY A 462 40.64 25.89 -0.21
CA GLY A 462 41.79 25.22 -0.82
C GLY A 462 42.37 25.99 -2.01
N GLN A 463 43.15 25.30 -2.85
CA GLN A 463 43.60 25.87 -4.12
C GLN A 463 42.39 25.94 -5.06
N ALA A 464 42.00 27.16 -5.43
CA ALA A 464 40.94 27.42 -6.39
C ALA A 464 41.49 28.17 -7.61
N LYS A 465 41.02 27.80 -8.79
CA LYS A 465 41.33 28.52 -10.04
C LYS A 465 40.10 29.31 -10.43
N LEU A 466 40.26 30.63 -10.54
CA LEU A 466 39.24 31.51 -11.08
C LEU A 466 39.71 31.97 -12.46
N SER A 467 38.98 31.60 -13.51
CA SER A 467 39.27 32.05 -14.87
C SER A 467 38.38 33.26 -15.19
N PRO A 468 38.95 34.44 -15.54
CA PRO A 468 38.15 35.59 -15.94
C PRO A 468 37.49 35.36 -17.31
N PRO A 469 36.44 36.13 -17.66
CA PRO A 469 35.84 36.11 -19.00
C PRO A 469 36.89 36.24 -20.10
N LEU A 470 36.89 35.29 -21.04
CA LEU A 470 37.61 35.37 -22.31
C LEU A 470 36.94 36.41 -23.23
N GLU A 471 36.91 37.68 -22.84
CA GLU A 471 36.67 38.77 -23.79
C GLU A 471 37.90 39.70 -23.84
N LYS A 472 38.57 39.66 -24.99
CA LYS A 472 39.70 40.50 -25.45
C LYS A 472 41.10 40.13 -24.93
N MET A 473 41.61 38.98 -25.37
CA MET A 473 43.01 38.91 -25.79
C MET A 473 43.07 39.03 -27.31
N SER A 474 42.93 40.24 -27.82
CA SER A 474 43.49 40.58 -29.14
C SER A 474 45.00 40.65 -28.97
N LEU A 475 45.71 39.65 -29.51
CA LEU A 475 47.12 39.75 -29.85
C LEU A 475 47.28 40.96 -30.78
N ALA A 476 47.86 42.05 -30.27
CA ALA A 476 48.55 43.01 -31.12
C ALA A 476 49.94 42.42 -31.37
N ALA A 477 50.19 42.06 -32.63
CA ALA A 477 51.53 41.77 -33.15
C ALA A 477 52.31 43.07 -33.39
#